data_AF-A0A4Y2E6K8-F1
#
_entry.id   AF-A0A4Y2E6K8-F1
#
_cell.length_a   1.000
_cell.length_b   1.000
_cell.length_c   1.000
_cell.angle_alpha   90.00
_cell.angle_beta   90.00
_cell.angle_gamma   90.00
#
_symmetry.space_group_name_H-M   'P 1'
#
loop_
_entity.id
_entity.type
_entity.pdbx_description
1 polymer ?
#
loop_
_entity_poly.entity_id
_entity_poly.type
_entity_poly.pdbx_seq_one_letter_code
_entity_poly.pdbx_strand_id
1 'polypeptide(L)'
;MAENADVLALLAEMKKSIEKGKEEMKKGQEETRKGQERMRKGQEEMRKGQEEMKNHIQSHVESKVGEIKDHANSCIEKIEEDVQSVKREIGEFYVVSFANGWNNRVKASQLLASLRGSVAEVLQGIPSDKLTDLTTIEKSLEARFGDSHLTQFYRTELKTRRQKPGERIQVLAADVERLRSLAECPQDVRDSLAVQYSVDAIRVEDTQHATRLVNAKDLALKERNQPWHIA
;
A
#
# COMPACT_ATOMS: atom_id res chain seq x y z
N MET A 1 -40.09 -87.34 21.76
CA MET A 1 -40.91 -86.51 20.85
C MET A 1 -41.14 -85.12 21.44
N ALA A 2 -41.70 -84.98 22.65
CA ALA A 2 -41.95 -83.68 23.28
C ALA A 2 -40.71 -82.77 23.43
N GLU A 3 -39.60 -83.30 23.97
CA GLU A 3 -38.36 -82.53 24.23
C GLU A 3 -37.78 -81.83 22.99
N ASN A 4 -37.98 -82.40 21.79
CA ASN A 4 -37.48 -81.82 20.55
C ASN A 4 -38.34 -80.64 20.05
N ALA A 5 -39.58 -80.52 20.53
CA ALA A 5 -40.47 -79.40 20.20
C ALA A 5 -40.14 -78.15 21.04
N ASP A 6 -39.84 -78.32 22.33
CA ASP A 6 -39.44 -77.21 23.22
C ASP A 6 -38.11 -76.58 22.77
N VAL A 7 -37.15 -77.39 22.33
CA VAL A 7 -35.88 -76.91 21.75
C VAL A 7 -36.11 -76.08 20.49
N LEU A 8 -37.04 -76.48 19.61
CA LEU A 8 -37.41 -75.71 18.41
C LEU A 8 -38.13 -74.40 18.75
N ALA A 9 -38.98 -74.39 19.79
CA ALA A 9 -39.64 -73.18 20.28
C ALA A 9 -38.63 -72.15 20.82
N LEU A 10 -37.69 -72.60 21.67
CA LEU A 10 -36.60 -71.75 22.19
C LEU A 10 -35.72 -71.18 21.07
N LEU A 11 -35.39 -71.98 20.04
CA LEU A 11 -34.65 -71.50 18.86
C LEU A 11 -35.43 -70.42 18.08
N ALA A 12 -36.75 -70.56 17.96
CA ALA A 12 -37.60 -69.57 17.30
C ALA A 12 -37.66 -68.25 18.09
N GLU A 13 -37.77 -68.31 19.42
CA GLU A 13 -37.72 -67.13 20.29
C GLU A 13 -36.35 -66.44 20.26
N MET A 14 -35.25 -67.20 20.34
CA MET A 14 -33.89 -66.67 20.17
C MET A 14 -33.74 -65.94 18.83
N LYS A 15 -34.18 -66.56 17.73
CA LYS A 15 -34.12 -65.94 16.40
C LYS A 15 -34.92 -64.65 16.33
N LYS A 16 -36.15 -64.63 16.87
CA LYS A 16 -37.01 -63.43 16.93
C LYS A 16 -36.38 -62.32 17.77
N SER A 17 -35.74 -62.65 18.90
CA SER A 17 -35.02 -61.70 19.75
C SER A 17 -33.80 -61.11 19.04
N ILE A 18 -33.01 -61.96 18.35
CA ILE A 18 -31.86 -61.53 17.54
C ILE A 18 -32.29 -60.59 16.41
N GLU A 19 -33.35 -60.93 15.67
CA GLU A 19 -33.84 -60.08 14.58
C GLU A 19 -34.35 -58.72 15.11
N LYS A 20 -35.09 -58.72 16.23
CA LYS A 20 -35.50 -57.48 16.90
C LYS A 20 -34.30 -56.63 17.33
N GLY A 21 -33.28 -57.24 17.95
CA GLY A 21 -32.05 -56.54 18.36
C GLY A 21 -31.25 -55.95 17.19
N LYS A 22 -31.22 -56.63 16.03
CA LYS A 22 -30.64 -56.08 14.80
C LYS A 22 -31.43 -54.89 14.25
N GLU A 23 -32.76 -54.96 14.30
CA GLU A 23 -33.64 -53.89 13.81
C GLU A 23 -33.50 -52.62 14.68
N GLU A 24 -33.45 -52.80 16.01
CA GLU A 24 -33.16 -51.73 16.97
C GLU A 24 -31.74 -51.16 16.78
N MET A 25 -30.73 -52.00 16.54
CA MET A 25 -29.37 -51.56 16.24
C MET A 25 -29.29 -50.74 14.93
N LYS A 26 -29.95 -51.19 13.85
CA LYS A 26 -30.06 -50.43 12.59
C LYS A 26 -30.71 -49.07 12.83
N LYS A 27 -31.79 -49.01 13.60
CA LYS A 27 -32.48 -47.76 13.90
C LYS A 27 -31.58 -46.80 14.70
N GLY A 28 -30.87 -47.29 15.71
CA GLY A 28 -29.90 -46.50 16.47
C GLY A 28 -28.72 -45.99 15.62
N GLN A 29 -28.23 -46.81 14.68
CA GLN A 29 -27.20 -46.38 13.71
C GLN A 29 -27.72 -45.28 12.77
N GLU A 30 -28.94 -45.40 12.27
CA GLU A 30 -29.56 -44.39 11.39
C GLU A 30 -29.87 -43.07 12.12
N GLU A 31 -30.31 -43.14 13.38
CA GLU A 31 -30.48 -41.95 14.24
C GLU A 31 -29.13 -41.28 14.53
N THR A 32 -28.09 -42.06 14.81
CA THR A 32 -26.70 -41.56 14.99
C THR A 32 -26.20 -40.86 13.73
N ARG A 33 -26.39 -41.47 12.56
CA ARG A 33 -26.03 -40.90 11.25
C ARG A 33 -26.76 -39.58 10.99
N LYS A 34 -28.06 -39.50 11.27
CA LYS A 34 -28.86 -38.26 11.15
C LYS A 34 -28.38 -37.18 12.12
N GLY A 35 -27.98 -37.54 13.33
CA GLY A 35 -27.35 -36.64 14.30
C GLY A 35 -26.04 -36.04 13.78
N GLN A 36 -25.16 -36.88 13.23
CA GLN A 36 -23.90 -36.45 12.61
C GLN A 36 -24.13 -35.53 11.40
N GLU A 37 -25.10 -35.84 10.53
CA GLU A 37 -25.40 -35.00 9.37
C GLU A 37 -25.93 -33.61 9.77
N ARG A 38 -26.80 -33.55 10.79
CA ARG A 38 -27.27 -32.27 11.36
C ARG A 38 -26.13 -31.45 11.96
N MET A 39 -25.23 -32.08 12.72
CA MET A 39 -24.06 -31.41 13.29
C MET A 39 -23.15 -30.84 12.19
N ARG A 40 -22.88 -31.64 11.14
CA ARG A 40 -22.08 -31.21 9.99
C ARG A 40 -22.73 -30.04 9.22
N LYS A 41 -24.06 -30.03 9.05
CA LYS A 41 -24.78 -28.90 8.45
C LYS A 41 -24.66 -27.63 9.30
N GLY A 42 -24.88 -27.72 10.61
CA GLY A 42 -24.70 -26.58 11.52
C GLY A 42 -23.27 -26.03 11.56
N GLN A 43 -22.25 -26.90 11.45
CA GLN A 43 -20.85 -26.47 11.32
C GLN A 43 -20.59 -25.72 10.01
N GLU A 44 -21.16 -26.17 8.88
CA GLU A 44 -20.98 -25.49 7.59
C GLU A 44 -21.74 -24.15 7.51
N GLU A 45 -22.93 -24.06 8.11
CA GLU A 45 -23.67 -22.80 8.26
C GLU A 45 -22.90 -21.79 9.13
N MET A 46 -22.34 -22.24 10.26
CA MET A 46 -21.48 -21.41 11.12
C MET A 46 -20.23 -20.93 10.37
N ARG A 47 -19.58 -21.80 9.60
CA ARG A 47 -18.41 -21.46 8.78
C ARG A 47 -18.74 -20.42 7.71
N LYS A 48 -19.91 -20.53 7.07
CA LYS A 48 -20.39 -19.53 6.10
C LYS A 48 -20.67 -18.18 6.75
N GLY A 49 -21.39 -18.15 7.87
CA GLY A 49 -21.66 -16.90 8.60
C GLY A 49 -20.39 -16.20 9.08
N GLN A 50 -19.36 -16.96 9.50
CA GLN A 50 -18.04 -16.42 9.82
C GLN A 50 -17.34 -15.81 8.59
N GLU A 51 -17.37 -16.49 7.44
CA GLU A 51 -16.74 -16.00 6.21
C GLU A 51 -17.48 -14.78 5.63
N GLU A 52 -18.81 -14.75 5.68
CA GLU A 52 -19.64 -13.59 5.30
C GLU A 52 -19.32 -12.37 6.17
N MET A 53 -19.25 -12.54 7.50
CA MET A 53 -18.89 -11.47 8.43
C MET A 53 -17.46 -10.97 8.18
N LYS A 54 -16.50 -11.88 7.95
CA LYS A 54 -15.11 -11.53 7.60
C LYS A 54 -15.05 -10.73 6.30
N ASN A 55 -15.75 -11.16 5.25
CA ASN A 55 -15.79 -10.45 3.98
C ASN A 55 -16.45 -9.07 4.09
N HIS A 56 -17.48 -8.92 4.93
CA HIS A 56 -18.11 -7.63 5.18
C HIS A 56 -17.17 -6.67 5.95
N ILE A 57 -16.46 -7.16 6.97
CA ILE A 57 -15.45 -6.37 7.69
C ILE A 57 -14.30 -5.98 6.75
N GLN A 58 -13.78 -6.92 5.95
CA GLN A 58 -12.69 -6.66 5.02
C GLN A 58 -13.08 -5.59 3.99
N SER A 59 -14.24 -5.74 3.32
CA SER A 59 -14.71 -4.76 2.33
C SER A 59 -15.01 -3.38 2.94
N HIS A 60 -15.52 -3.32 4.17
CA HIS A 60 -15.69 -2.05 4.87
C HIS A 60 -14.35 -1.35 5.16
N VAL A 61 -13.35 -2.10 5.63
CA VAL A 61 -12.00 -1.57 5.90
C VAL A 61 -11.33 -1.12 4.59
N GLU A 62 -11.40 -1.92 3.52
CA GLU A 62 -10.87 -1.56 2.20
C GLU A 62 -11.52 -0.27 1.66
N SER A 63 -12.85 -0.13 1.77
CA SER A 63 -13.58 1.09 1.38
C SER A 63 -13.10 2.31 2.17
N LYS A 64 -13.02 2.20 3.51
CA LYS A 64 -12.63 3.33 4.36
C LYS A 64 -11.16 3.73 4.17
N VAL A 65 -10.27 2.77 3.95
CA VAL A 65 -8.87 3.06 3.58
C VAL A 65 -8.79 3.74 2.21
N GLY A 66 -9.65 3.36 1.26
CA GLY A 66 -9.81 4.04 -0.03
C GLY A 66 -10.22 5.51 0.13
N GLU A 67 -11.33 5.77 0.83
CA GLU A 67 -11.83 7.14 1.10
C GLU A 67 -10.76 8.03 1.78
N ILE A 68 -10.06 7.50 2.79
CA ILE A 68 -8.98 8.22 3.49
C ILE A 68 -7.82 8.53 2.53
N LYS A 69 -7.45 7.58 1.67
CA LYS A 69 -6.38 7.78 0.67
C LYS A 69 -6.77 8.85 -0.36
N ASP A 70 -7.99 8.82 -0.87
CA ASP A 70 -8.44 9.77 -1.88
C ASP A 70 -8.55 11.20 -1.30
N HIS A 71 -9.01 11.35 -0.05
CA HIS A 71 -8.99 12.62 0.66
C HIS A 71 -7.55 13.11 0.91
N ALA A 72 -6.64 12.24 1.36
CA ALA A 72 -5.24 12.60 1.57
C ALA A 72 -4.58 13.08 0.27
N ASN A 73 -4.78 12.36 -0.84
CA ASN A 73 -4.28 12.73 -2.16
C ASN A 73 -4.79 14.12 -2.59
N SER A 74 -6.09 14.41 -2.43
CA SER A 74 -6.64 15.74 -2.77
C SER A 74 -6.10 16.87 -1.90
N CYS A 75 -5.74 16.60 -0.64
CA CYS A 75 -5.02 17.57 0.20
C CYS A 75 -3.58 17.78 -0.28
N ILE A 76 -2.89 16.71 -0.71
CA ILE A 76 -1.52 16.76 -1.20
C ILE A 76 -1.43 17.52 -2.52
N GLU A 77 -2.31 17.26 -3.49
CA GLU A 77 -2.36 17.97 -4.78
C GLU A 77 -2.46 19.49 -4.59
N LYS A 78 -3.28 19.97 -3.64
CA LYS A 78 -3.39 21.40 -3.31
C LYS A 78 -2.11 21.98 -2.70
N ILE A 79 -1.43 21.21 -1.84
CA ILE A 79 -0.14 21.60 -1.26
C ILE A 79 0.95 21.62 -2.33
N GLU A 80 0.93 20.67 -3.29
CA GLU A 80 1.81 20.66 -4.45
C GLU A 80 1.59 21.90 -5.33
N GLU A 81 0.33 22.26 -5.61
CA GLU A 81 -0.02 23.48 -6.36
C GLU A 81 0.50 24.75 -5.65
N ASP A 82 0.25 24.89 -4.34
CA ASP A 82 0.74 26.02 -3.53
C ASP A 82 2.28 26.10 -3.57
N VAL A 83 2.98 24.99 -3.34
CA VAL A 83 4.46 24.93 -3.35
C VAL A 83 5.01 25.26 -4.74
N GLN A 84 4.39 24.77 -5.82
CA GLN A 84 4.81 25.10 -7.20
C GLN A 84 4.53 26.56 -7.57
N SER A 85 3.45 27.16 -7.05
CA SER A 85 3.19 28.60 -7.21
C SER A 85 4.28 29.43 -6.53
N VAL A 86 4.60 29.13 -5.26
CA VAL A 86 5.69 29.78 -4.51
C VAL A 86 7.03 29.62 -5.23
N LYS A 87 7.34 28.42 -5.74
CA LYS A 87 8.59 28.13 -6.47
C LYS A 87 8.71 28.96 -7.75
N ARG A 88 7.59 29.20 -8.46
CA ARG A 88 7.53 30.07 -9.64
C ARG A 88 7.74 31.54 -9.26
N GLU A 89 6.99 32.06 -8.29
CA GLU A 89 7.08 33.45 -7.84
C GLU A 89 8.50 33.81 -7.37
N ILE A 90 9.13 32.92 -6.58
CA ILE A 90 10.51 33.08 -6.12
C ILE A 90 11.51 33.00 -7.30
N GLY A 91 11.29 32.11 -8.26
CA GLY A 91 12.12 32.01 -9.47
C GLY A 91 12.09 33.28 -10.32
N GLU A 92 10.90 33.82 -10.57
CA GLU A 92 10.70 35.08 -11.30
C GLU A 92 11.35 36.26 -10.55
N PHE A 93 11.19 36.32 -9.22
CA PHE A 93 11.86 37.30 -8.37
C PHE A 93 13.38 37.26 -8.52
N TYR A 94 14.02 36.08 -8.50
CA TYR A 94 15.48 36.00 -8.65
C TYR A 94 15.94 36.49 -10.02
N VAL A 95 15.26 36.12 -11.11
CA VAL A 95 15.56 36.58 -12.48
C VAL A 95 15.48 38.12 -12.57
N VAL A 96 14.40 38.71 -12.05
CA VAL A 96 14.22 40.18 -12.02
C VAL A 96 15.28 40.85 -11.14
N SER A 97 15.62 40.26 -9.99
CA SER A 97 16.63 40.82 -9.07
C SER A 97 18.05 40.80 -9.66
N PHE A 98 18.37 39.78 -10.46
CA PHE A 98 19.64 39.65 -11.16
C PHE A 98 19.75 40.65 -12.30
N ALA A 99 18.72 40.71 -13.18
CA ALA A 99 18.68 41.63 -14.31
C ALA A 99 18.79 43.11 -13.89
N ASN A 100 18.22 43.47 -12.74
CA ASN A 100 18.26 44.83 -12.19
C ASN A 100 19.43 45.09 -11.22
N GLY A 101 20.35 44.14 -11.02
CA GLY A 101 21.52 44.31 -10.16
C GLY A 101 21.20 44.62 -8.69
N TRP A 102 20.08 44.11 -8.15
CA TRP A 102 19.64 44.45 -6.80
C TRP A 102 20.60 43.93 -5.72
N ASN A 103 20.93 44.78 -4.76
CA ASN A 103 21.61 44.37 -3.52
C ASN A 103 20.64 43.67 -2.55
N ASN A 104 21.17 42.95 -1.56
CA ASN A 104 20.37 42.11 -0.65
C ASN A 104 19.30 42.89 0.13
N ARG A 105 19.51 44.18 0.44
CA ARG A 105 18.52 45.02 1.13
C ARG A 105 17.32 45.33 0.23
N VAL A 106 17.57 45.63 -1.05
CA VAL A 106 16.50 45.83 -2.04
C VAL A 106 15.78 44.50 -2.31
N LYS A 107 16.52 43.39 -2.44
CA LYS A 107 15.95 42.04 -2.57
C LYS A 107 15.02 41.70 -1.41
N ALA A 108 15.47 41.82 -0.15
CA ALA A 108 14.64 41.54 1.02
C ALA A 108 13.35 42.37 1.04
N SER A 109 13.48 43.69 0.81
CA SER A 109 12.35 44.62 0.79
C SER A 109 11.34 44.29 -0.31
N GLN A 110 11.82 43.97 -1.52
CA GLN A 110 10.97 43.70 -2.67
C GLN A 110 10.33 42.31 -2.62
N LEU A 111 11.04 41.29 -2.10
CA LEU A 111 10.49 39.96 -1.85
C LEU A 111 9.37 40.06 -0.81
N LEU A 112 9.62 40.70 0.33
CA LEU A 112 8.61 40.94 1.37
C LEU A 112 7.37 41.68 0.80
N ALA A 113 7.59 42.65 -0.09
CA ALA A 113 6.51 43.40 -0.75
C ALA A 113 5.76 42.60 -1.84
N SER A 114 6.33 41.53 -2.40
CA SER A 114 5.66 40.67 -3.39
C SER A 114 4.86 39.53 -2.77
N LEU A 115 5.26 39.00 -1.60
CA LEU A 115 4.58 37.87 -0.94
C LEU A 115 3.10 38.16 -0.62
N ARG A 116 2.22 37.17 -0.84
CA ARG A 116 0.78 37.25 -0.56
C ARG A 116 0.31 35.98 0.15
N GLY A 117 -0.90 36.03 0.72
CA GLY A 117 -1.58 34.86 1.30
C GLY A 117 -0.75 34.10 2.35
N SER A 118 -0.86 32.77 2.32
CA SER A 118 -0.15 31.84 3.20
C SER A 118 1.37 32.03 3.19
N VAL A 119 1.95 32.50 2.09
CA VAL A 119 3.39 32.74 1.93
C VAL A 119 3.86 33.94 2.77
N ALA A 120 3.01 34.97 2.89
CA ALA A 120 3.26 36.11 3.76
C ALA A 120 3.00 35.78 5.25
N GLU A 121 2.06 34.88 5.55
CA GLU A 121 1.74 34.46 6.93
C GLU A 121 2.95 33.82 7.65
N VAL A 122 3.82 33.11 6.92
CA VAL A 122 5.07 32.54 7.44
C VAL A 122 5.97 33.56 8.13
N LEU A 123 5.92 34.81 7.68
CA LEU A 123 6.80 35.88 8.17
C LEU A 123 6.22 36.66 9.36
N GLN A 124 4.97 36.42 9.76
CA GLN A 124 4.32 37.15 10.86
C GLN A 124 5.01 36.97 12.23
N GLY A 125 5.70 35.84 12.45
CA GLY A 125 6.46 35.58 13.66
C GLY A 125 7.86 36.20 13.70
N ILE A 126 8.29 36.87 12.63
CA ILE A 126 9.66 37.38 12.48
C ILE A 126 9.71 38.88 12.88
N PRO A 127 10.63 39.28 13.78
CA PRO A 127 10.82 40.69 14.13
C PRO A 127 11.09 41.59 12.91
N SER A 128 10.52 42.79 12.89
CA SER A 128 10.59 43.68 11.71
C SER A 128 12.01 44.15 11.35
N ASP A 129 12.95 44.14 12.29
CA ASP A 129 14.38 44.40 12.03
C ASP A 129 15.02 43.24 11.24
N LYS A 130 14.62 42.00 11.54
CA LYS A 130 15.07 40.78 10.86
C LYS A 130 14.51 40.64 9.45
N LEU A 131 13.32 41.20 9.18
CA LEU A 131 12.72 41.27 7.84
C LEU A 131 13.49 42.16 6.84
N THR A 132 14.61 42.76 7.24
CA THR A 132 15.55 43.44 6.32
C THR A 132 16.69 42.55 5.82
N ASP A 133 16.89 41.37 6.43
CA ASP A 133 17.85 40.36 5.99
C ASP A 133 17.18 39.34 5.06
N LEU A 134 17.63 39.32 3.81
CA LEU A 134 17.18 38.37 2.79
C LEU A 134 17.35 36.91 3.25
N THR A 135 18.46 36.60 3.92
CA THR A 135 18.80 35.23 4.39
C THR A 135 17.77 34.70 5.39
N THR A 136 17.23 35.58 6.24
CA THR A 136 16.20 35.24 7.22
C THR A 136 14.86 34.95 6.54
N ILE A 137 14.49 35.75 5.53
CA ILE A 137 13.27 35.53 4.73
C ILE A 137 13.39 34.20 3.95
N GLU A 138 14.48 33.99 3.23
CA GLU A 138 14.76 32.77 2.45
C GLU A 138 14.64 31.52 3.33
N LYS A 139 15.29 31.49 4.51
CA LYS A 139 15.23 30.36 5.45
C LYS A 139 13.84 30.10 6.01
N SER A 140 13.05 31.13 6.28
CA SER A 140 11.68 30.95 6.78
C SER A 140 10.75 30.40 5.70
N LEU A 141 10.92 30.83 4.45
CA LEU A 141 10.20 30.26 3.30
C LEU A 141 10.63 28.81 3.05
N GLU A 142 11.93 28.51 3.07
CA GLU A 142 12.49 27.15 2.92
C GLU A 142 12.01 26.23 4.05
N ALA A 143 11.94 26.71 5.31
CA ALA A 143 11.44 25.93 6.43
C ALA A 143 9.94 25.58 6.36
N ARG A 144 9.14 26.34 5.60
CA ARG A 144 7.69 26.08 5.43
C ARG A 144 7.35 25.37 4.12
N PHE A 145 7.98 25.76 3.03
CA PHE A 145 7.64 25.34 1.66
C PHE A 145 8.77 24.58 0.95
N GLY A 146 9.92 24.38 1.61
CA GLY A 146 11.04 23.62 1.06
C GLY A 146 10.66 22.15 0.84
N ASP A 147 11.24 21.55 -0.20
CA ASP A 147 10.83 20.24 -0.72
C ASP A 147 11.00 19.08 0.30
N SER A 148 11.75 19.28 1.40
CA SER A 148 12.10 18.26 2.41
C SER A 148 10.92 17.40 2.91
N HIS A 149 9.78 18.01 3.25
CA HIS A 149 8.61 17.28 3.75
C HIS A 149 7.88 16.50 2.65
N LEU A 150 7.76 17.08 1.45
CA LEU A 150 7.22 16.41 0.27
C LEU A 150 8.11 15.22 -0.14
N THR A 151 9.42 15.42 -0.20
CA THR A 151 10.44 14.39 -0.44
C THR A 151 10.31 13.20 0.53
N GLN A 152 10.08 13.44 1.83
CA GLN A 152 9.83 12.35 2.79
C GLN A 152 8.48 11.64 2.55
N PHE A 153 7.44 12.37 2.15
CA PHE A 153 6.15 11.78 1.78
C PHE A 153 6.28 10.85 0.57
N TYR A 154 6.86 11.32 -0.55
CA TYR A 154 7.04 10.50 -1.75
C TYR A 154 7.97 9.31 -1.51
N ARG A 155 9.02 9.44 -0.68
CA ARG A 155 9.84 8.30 -0.24
C ARG A 155 9.03 7.22 0.49
N THR A 156 7.96 7.60 1.18
CA THR A 156 7.09 6.67 1.91
C THR A 156 6.05 6.04 0.97
N GLU A 157 5.44 6.83 0.07
CA GLU A 157 4.54 6.30 -0.95
C GLU A 157 5.28 5.35 -1.92
N LEU A 158 6.48 5.69 -2.38
CA LEU A 158 7.33 4.85 -3.23
C LEU A 158 7.61 3.47 -2.58
N LYS A 159 7.96 3.43 -1.29
CA LYS A 159 8.21 2.18 -0.55
C LYS A 159 6.96 1.30 -0.42
N THR A 160 5.79 1.93 -0.23
CA THR A 160 4.51 1.26 0.02
C THR A 160 3.71 0.98 -1.25
N ARG A 161 4.12 1.53 -2.40
CA ARG A 161 3.45 1.35 -3.69
C ARG A 161 3.41 -0.12 -4.10
N ARG A 162 2.20 -0.63 -4.38
CA ARG A 162 1.95 -1.96 -4.93
C ARG A 162 0.97 -1.85 -6.10
N GLN A 163 1.04 -2.79 -7.03
CA GLN A 163 0.17 -2.85 -8.20
C GLN A 163 -1.30 -3.06 -7.79
N LYS A 164 -2.20 -2.18 -8.23
CA LYS A 164 -3.65 -2.31 -7.99
C LYS A 164 -4.24 -3.45 -8.86
N PRO A 165 -5.35 -4.09 -8.45
CA PRO A 165 -6.07 -5.02 -9.33
C PRO A 165 -6.45 -4.35 -10.66
N GLY A 166 -6.10 -4.97 -11.80
CA GLY A 166 -6.37 -4.43 -13.13
C GLY A 166 -5.42 -3.31 -13.61
N GLU A 167 -4.46 -2.87 -12.78
CA GLU A 167 -3.48 -1.85 -13.18
C GLU A 167 -2.46 -2.42 -14.19
N ARG A 168 -2.29 -1.72 -15.32
CA ARG A 168 -1.28 -2.06 -16.33
C ARG A 168 0.12 -1.77 -15.78
N ILE A 169 1.07 -2.68 -16.02
CA ILE A 169 2.46 -2.59 -15.52
C ILE A 169 3.15 -1.30 -15.98
N GLN A 170 2.84 -0.81 -17.19
CA GLN A 170 3.37 0.46 -17.71
C GLN A 170 2.91 1.68 -16.88
N VAL A 171 1.67 1.65 -16.37
CA VAL A 171 1.11 2.72 -15.52
C VAL A 171 1.77 2.70 -14.14
N LEU A 172 1.95 1.50 -13.57
CA LEU A 172 2.70 1.30 -12.33
C LEU A 172 4.15 1.81 -12.46
N ALA A 173 4.84 1.45 -13.54
CA ALA A 173 6.22 1.86 -13.77
C ALA A 173 6.36 3.38 -13.93
N ALA A 174 5.47 4.03 -14.69
CA ALA A 174 5.47 5.49 -14.85
C ALA A 174 5.21 6.22 -13.51
N ASP A 175 4.31 5.70 -12.68
CA ASP A 175 4.02 6.27 -11.35
C ASP A 175 5.18 6.05 -10.36
N VAL A 176 5.84 4.88 -10.39
CA VAL A 176 7.07 4.60 -9.62
C VAL A 176 8.22 5.52 -10.05
N GLU A 177 8.36 5.81 -11.35
CA GLU A 177 9.37 6.74 -11.89
C GLU A 177 9.12 8.19 -11.44
N ARG A 178 7.85 8.63 -11.53
CA ARG A 178 7.39 9.93 -11.02
C ARG A 178 7.68 10.06 -9.52
N LEU A 179 7.26 9.07 -8.72
CA LEU A 179 7.50 9.05 -7.28
C LEU A 179 9.00 9.05 -6.93
N ARG A 180 9.87 8.38 -7.70
CA ARG A 180 11.32 8.43 -7.47
C ARG A 180 11.91 9.81 -7.76
N SER A 181 11.46 10.47 -8.81
CA SER A 181 11.90 11.81 -9.18
C SER A 181 11.51 12.84 -8.11
N LEU A 182 10.29 12.74 -7.59
CA LEU A 182 9.78 13.59 -6.50
C LEU A 182 10.39 13.24 -5.13
N ALA A 183 10.86 12.01 -4.93
CA ALA A 183 11.51 11.54 -3.70
C ALA A 183 12.99 11.93 -3.56
N GLU A 184 13.52 12.77 -4.47
CA GLU A 184 14.93 13.20 -4.59
C GLU A 184 15.92 12.11 -4.15
N CYS A 185 16.08 11.10 -5.01
CA CYS A 185 17.13 10.09 -4.85
C CYS A 185 18.42 10.57 -5.53
N PRO A 186 19.60 10.47 -4.89
CA PRO A 186 20.87 10.89 -5.47
C PRO A 186 21.12 10.34 -6.88
N GLN A 187 21.72 11.19 -7.72
CA GLN A 187 21.77 11.06 -9.18
C GLN A 187 22.44 9.75 -9.65
N ASP A 188 23.33 9.22 -8.83
CA ASP A 188 24.21 8.05 -8.97
C ASP A 188 23.53 6.71 -8.65
N VAL A 189 22.42 6.69 -7.90
CA VAL A 189 21.69 5.46 -7.54
C VAL A 189 20.40 5.22 -8.33
N ARG A 190 20.03 6.16 -9.22
CA ARG A 190 18.69 6.26 -9.83
C ARG A 190 18.27 5.00 -10.59
N ASP A 191 19.06 4.51 -11.54
CA ASP A 191 18.68 3.42 -12.47
C ASP A 191 18.61 2.03 -11.79
N SER A 192 19.32 1.84 -10.69
CA SER A 192 19.29 0.59 -9.91
C SER A 192 18.11 0.58 -8.94
N LEU A 193 17.82 1.69 -8.26
CA LEU A 193 16.65 1.81 -7.39
C LEU A 193 15.32 1.87 -8.20
N ALA A 194 15.30 2.53 -9.37
CA ALA A 194 15.20 1.79 -10.63
C ALA A 194 14.25 0.59 -10.73
N VAL A 195 14.82 -0.46 -11.30
CA VAL A 195 14.18 -1.76 -11.45
C VAL A 195 13.81 -2.32 -10.07
N GLN A 196 14.58 -2.05 -9.02
CA GLN A 196 14.34 -2.60 -7.69
C GLN A 196 12.94 -2.23 -7.14
N TYR A 197 12.59 -0.95 -7.03
CA TYR A 197 11.26 -0.54 -6.56
C TYR A 197 10.15 -0.93 -7.52
N SER A 198 10.41 -0.89 -8.83
CA SER A 198 9.44 -1.31 -9.85
C SER A 198 9.08 -2.79 -9.72
N VAL A 199 10.06 -3.64 -9.40
CA VAL A 199 9.89 -5.07 -9.17
C VAL A 199 9.27 -5.36 -7.81
N ASP A 200 9.70 -4.67 -6.75
CA ASP A 200 9.14 -4.81 -5.41
C ASP A 200 7.67 -4.34 -5.32
N ALA A 201 7.21 -3.53 -6.29
CA ALA A 201 5.82 -3.11 -6.43
C ALA A 201 4.89 -4.13 -7.13
N ILE A 202 5.42 -5.15 -7.81
CA ILE A 202 4.63 -6.18 -8.53
C ILE A 202 3.86 -7.04 -7.52
N ARG A 203 2.55 -7.26 -7.78
CA ARG A 203 1.66 -8.01 -6.85
C ARG A 203 1.78 -9.53 -6.94
N VAL A 204 2.18 -10.06 -8.09
CA VAL A 204 2.28 -11.52 -8.32
C VAL A 204 3.70 -11.99 -7.97
N GLU A 205 3.85 -12.77 -6.90
CA GLU A 205 5.17 -13.23 -6.43
C GLU A 205 5.96 -13.96 -7.53
N ASP A 206 5.36 -14.89 -8.27
CA ASP A 206 6.05 -15.60 -9.36
C ASP A 206 6.60 -14.65 -10.44
N THR A 207 5.84 -13.59 -10.77
CA THR A 207 6.27 -12.57 -11.74
C THR A 207 7.37 -11.70 -11.14
N GLN A 208 7.23 -11.30 -9.88
CA GLN A 208 8.24 -10.54 -9.15
C GLN A 208 9.57 -11.31 -9.07
N HIS A 209 9.54 -12.59 -8.69
CA HIS A 209 10.71 -13.47 -8.65
C HIS A 209 11.33 -13.68 -10.04
N ALA A 210 10.52 -13.88 -11.08
CA ALA A 210 11.01 -13.96 -12.46
C ALA A 210 11.71 -12.66 -12.90
N THR A 211 11.14 -11.49 -12.62
CA THR A 211 11.77 -10.21 -12.98
C THR A 211 13.03 -9.92 -12.17
N ARG A 212 13.09 -10.27 -10.86
CA ARG A 212 14.33 -10.23 -10.07
C ARG A 212 15.43 -11.09 -10.72
N LEU A 213 15.09 -12.30 -11.17
CA LEU A 213 16.03 -13.24 -11.78
C LEU A 213 16.56 -12.76 -13.15
N VAL A 214 15.72 -12.07 -13.95
CA VAL A 214 16.15 -11.45 -15.22
C VAL A 214 17.08 -10.27 -14.95
N ASN A 215 16.68 -9.33 -14.07
CA ASN A 215 17.50 -8.16 -13.75
C ASN A 215 18.88 -8.54 -13.17
N ALA A 216 18.95 -9.56 -12.32
CA ALA A 216 20.22 -10.07 -11.79
C ALA A 216 21.14 -10.64 -12.88
N LYS A 217 20.58 -11.26 -13.94
CA LYS A 217 21.35 -11.75 -15.09
C LYS A 217 21.82 -10.60 -15.98
N ASP A 218 20.98 -9.61 -16.23
CA ASP A 218 21.32 -8.45 -17.06
C ASP A 218 22.41 -7.59 -16.41
N LEU A 219 22.37 -7.40 -15.09
CA LEU A 219 23.44 -6.76 -14.32
C LEU A 219 24.75 -7.55 -14.43
N ALA A 220 24.73 -8.86 -14.20
CA ALA A 220 25.92 -9.71 -14.32
C ALA A 220 26.49 -9.78 -15.75
N LEU A 221 25.64 -9.63 -16.78
CA LEU A 221 26.06 -9.49 -18.19
C LEU A 221 26.69 -8.12 -18.45
N LYS A 222 26.14 -7.05 -17.88
CA LYS A 222 26.64 -5.67 -18.02
C LYS A 222 28.00 -5.49 -17.32
N GLU A 223 28.19 -6.09 -16.14
CA GLU A 223 29.47 -6.13 -15.43
C GLU A 223 30.52 -6.97 -16.20
N ARG A 224 30.13 -8.13 -16.73
CA ARG A 224 31.03 -9.00 -17.52
C ARG A 224 31.46 -8.38 -18.86
N ASN A 225 30.67 -7.44 -19.39
CA ASN A 225 30.97 -6.71 -20.62
C ASN A 225 31.60 -5.32 -20.39
N GLN A 226 31.99 -4.97 -19.16
CA GLN A 226 32.84 -3.79 -18.95
C GLN A 226 34.21 -4.03 -19.59
N PRO A 227 34.68 -3.19 -20.53
CA PRO A 227 36.05 -3.26 -21.00
C PRO A 227 36.96 -2.92 -19.82
N TRP A 228 37.91 -3.81 -19.52
CA TRP A 228 38.92 -3.58 -18.48
C TRP A 228 39.55 -2.20 -18.67
N HIS A 229 39.43 -1.32 -17.67
CA HIS A 229 40.19 -0.08 -17.63
C HIS A 229 41.67 -0.43 -17.44
N ILE A 230 42.39 -0.52 -18.57
CA ILE A 230 43.85 -0.53 -18.59
C ILE A 230 44.30 0.93 -18.60
N ALA A 231 44.69 1.43 -17.42
CA ALA A 231 45.60 2.55 -17.20
C ALA A 231 46.19 2.41 -15.79
#